data_AF-A0A5P8MYT7-F1
#
_entry.id   AF-A0A5P8MYT7-F1
#
_cell.length_a   1.000
_cell.length_b   1.000
_cell.length_c   1.000
_cell.angle_alpha   90.00
_cell.angle_beta   90.00
_cell.angle_gamma   90.00
#
_symmetry.space_group_name_H-M   'P 1'
#
loop_
_entity.id
_entity.type
_entity.pdbx_description
1 polymer ?
#
loop_
_entity_poly.entity_id
_entity_poly.type
_entity_poly.pdbx_seq_one_letter_code
_entity_poly.pdbx_strand_id
1 'polypeptide(L)'
;MEMLEERIRAVARRANAKLGSIDLDPFEDFYTQGLDSLDHVQILMKIEEEFSVVIADSDYDACTSIERIKAFILRERQGDESVGA
;
A
#
# COMPACT_ATOMS: atom_id res chain seq x y z
N MET A 1 -15.39 2.51 6.05
CA MET A 1 -14.07 1.83 6.04
C MET A 1 -13.63 1.40 4.65
N GLU A 2 -14.55 1.19 3.69
CA GLU A 2 -14.23 0.74 2.32
C GLU A 2 -13.48 1.78 1.44
N MET A 3 -13.59 3.08 1.72
CA MET A 3 -12.96 4.12 0.89
C MET A 3 -11.42 4.06 0.84
N LEU A 4 -10.76 3.63 1.93
CA LEU A 4 -9.29 3.61 1.98
C LEU A 4 -8.73 2.48 1.11
N GLU A 5 -9.35 1.31 1.19
CA GLU A 5 -8.97 0.14 0.39
C GLU A 5 -9.19 0.40 -1.10
N GLU A 6 -10.34 0.97 -1.46
CA GLU A 6 -10.62 1.36 -2.84
C GLU A 6 -9.59 2.37 -3.35
N ARG A 7 -9.18 3.34 -2.52
CA ARG A 7 -8.10 4.28 -2.88
C ARG A 7 -6.76 3.56 -3.06
N ILE A 8 -6.35 2.69 -2.15
CA ILE A 8 -5.09 1.95 -2.27
C ILE A 8 -5.11 1.10 -3.55
N ARG A 9 -6.22 0.44 -3.85
CA ARG A 9 -6.42 -0.34 -5.08
C ARG A 9 -6.32 0.55 -6.33
N ALA A 10 -6.93 1.72 -6.30
CA ALA A 10 -6.84 2.70 -7.40
C ALA A 10 -5.40 3.20 -7.60
N VAL A 11 -4.65 3.43 -6.52
CA VAL A 11 -3.24 3.83 -6.58
C VAL A 11 -2.38 2.71 -7.13
N ALA A 12 -2.54 1.48 -6.65
CA ALA A 12 -1.82 0.31 -7.16
C ALA A 12 -2.04 0.13 -8.68
N ARG A 13 -3.29 0.28 -9.15
CA ARG A 13 -3.62 0.27 -10.58
C ARG A 13 -2.97 1.39 -11.37
N ARG A 14 -2.78 2.56 -10.77
CA ARG A 14 -2.08 3.69 -11.41
C ARG A 14 -0.56 3.50 -11.41
N ALA A 15 -0.02 2.86 -10.37
CA ALA A 15 1.40 2.58 -10.25
C ALA A 15 1.87 1.58 -11.31
N ASN A 16 1.00 0.63 -11.70
CA ASN A 16 1.34 -0.36 -12.71
C ASN A 16 0.17 -0.68 -13.63
N ALA A 17 0.36 -0.45 -14.93
CA ALA A 17 -0.64 -0.77 -15.95
C ALA A 17 -1.04 -2.25 -15.99
N LYS A 18 -0.14 -3.17 -15.60
CA LYS A 18 -0.45 -4.61 -15.47
C LYS A 18 -1.61 -4.87 -14.49
N LEU A 19 -1.68 -4.08 -13.42
CA LEU A 19 -2.72 -4.19 -12.40
C LEU A 19 -4.10 -3.69 -12.85
N GLY A 20 -4.16 -2.93 -13.94
CA GLY A 20 -5.42 -2.46 -14.50
C GLY A 20 -6.36 -3.59 -14.94
N SER A 21 -5.80 -4.79 -15.22
CA SER A 21 -6.56 -5.96 -15.66
C SER A 21 -6.63 -7.08 -14.63
N ILE A 22 -5.97 -6.93 -13.48
CA ILE A 22 -5.89 -7.95 -12.43
C ILE A 22 -6.76 -7.49 -11.26
N ASP A 23 -7.60 -8.39 -10.75
CA ASP A 23 -8.35 -8.13 -9.52
C ASP A 23 -7.44 -8.49 -8.34
N LEU A 24 -6.88 -7.46 -7.68
CA LEU A 24 -5.97 -7.65 -6.56
C LEU A 24 -6.75 -8.08 -5.32
N ASP A 25 -6.49 -9.29 -4.83
CA ASP A 25 -6.99 -9.72 -3.54
C ASP A 25 -6.30 -8.90 -2.43
N PRO A 26 -7.06 -8.29 -1.50
CA PRO A 26 -6.48 -7.40 -0.51
C PRO A 26 -5.71 -8.13 0.60
N PHE A 27 -5.96 -9.42 0.80
CA PHE A 27 -5.34 -10.26 1.83
C PHE A 27 -4.15 -11.07 1.28
N GLU A 28 -4.08 -11.28 -0.03
CA GLU A 28 -3.01 -12.03 -0.68
C GLU A 28 -1.76 -11.16 -0.94
N ASP A 29 -0.58 -11.75 -0.78
CA ASP A 29 0.69 -11.11 -1.10
C ASP A 29 0.83 -10.82 -2.61
N PHE A 30 1.33 -9.63 -2.92
CA PHE A 30 1.56 -9.16 -4.29
C PHE A 30 2.39 -10.14 -5.13
N TYR A 31 3.43 -10.72 -4.55
CA TYR A 31 4.27 -11.72 -5.22
C TYR A 31 3.50 -12.98 -5.61
N THR A 32 2.56 -13.42 -4.76
CA THR A 32 1.68 -14.57 -5.02
C THR A 32 0.68 -14.26 -6.14
N GLN A 33 0.29 -13.00 -6.28
CA GLN A 33 -0.60 -12.51 -7.34
C GLN A 33 0.13 -12.27 -8.68
N GLY A 34 1.42 -12.57 -8.76
CA GLY A 34 2.23 -12.44 -9.98
C GLY A 34 2.86 -11.07 -10.19
N LEU A 35 2.92 -10.23 -9.15
CA LEU A 35 3.71 -9.01 -9.16
C LEU A 35 5.17 -9.31 -8.89
N ASP A 36 6.05 -8.54 -9.51
CA ASP A 36 7.49 -8.59 -9.24
C ASP A 36 7.91 -7.55 -8.18
N SER A 37 9.18 -7.57 -7.78
CA SER A 37 9.71 -6.63 -6.79
C SER A 37 9.71 -5.18 -7.28
N LEU A 38 9.84 -4.95 -8.58
CA LEU A 38 9.77 -3.61 -9.17
C LEU A 38 8.34 -3.07 -9.13
N ASP A 39 7.37 -3.93 -9.43
CA ASP A 39 5.94 -3.64 -9.37
C ASP A 39 5.54 -3.30 -7.92
N HIS A 40 6.01 -4.08 -6.93
CA HIS A 40 5.81 -3.79 -5.50
C HIS A 40 6.37 -2.42 -5.10
N VAL A 41 7.63 -2.13 -5.42
CA VAL A 41 8.28 -0.86 -5.09
C VAL A 41 7.59 0.35 -5.75
N GLN A 42 7.10 0.20 -6.99
CA GLN A 42 6.32 1.26 -7.66
C GLN A 42 4.99 1.54 -6.95
N ILE A 43 4.30 0.51 -6.46
CA ILE A 43 3.07 0.66 -5.67
C ILE A 43 3.37 1.43 -4.39
N LEU A 44 4.40 1.03 -3.64
CA LEU A 44 4.79 1.69 -2.39
C LEU A 44 5.12 3.17 -2.62
N MET A 45 5.96 3.50 -3.60
CA MET A 45 6.28 4.88 -3.94
C MET A 45 5.04 5.72 -4.25
N LYS A 46 4.08 5.19 -5.03
CA LYS A 46 2.85 5.92 -5.34
C LYS A 46 1.94 6.08 -4.13
N ILE A 47 1.96 5.13 -3.21
CA ILE A 47 1.22 5.21 -1.95
C ILE A 47 1.85 6.26 -1.03
N GLU A 48 3.18 6.33 -0.93
CA GLU A 48 3.88 7.39 -0.21
C GLU A 48 3.47 8.77 -0.72
N GLU A 49 3.50 8.97 -2.05
CA GLU A 49 3.09 10.23 -2.68
C GLU A 49 1.60 10.56 -2.45
N GLU A 50 0.68 9.60 -2.63
CA GLU A 50 -0.76 9.83 -2.53
C GLU A 50 -1.23 10.05 -1.09
N PHE A 51 -0.65 9.33 -0.13
CA PHE A 51 -1.04 9.39 1.28
C PHE A 51 -0.14 10.28 2.13
N SER A 52 0.91 10.86 1.54
CA SER A 52 1.96 11.64 2.24
C SER A 52 2.53 10.87 3.45
N VAL A 53 2.84 9.60 3.23
CA VAL A 53 3.50 8.71 4.21
C VAL A 53 4.91 8.38 3.73
N VAL A 54 5.77 7.93 4.63
CA VAL A 54 7.12 7.45 4.29
C VAL A 54 7.22 6.00 4.77
N ILE A 55 7.44 5.08 3.83
CA ILE A 55 7.61 3.66 4.11
C ILE A 55 9.12 3.40 4.12
N ALA A 56 9.65 3.00 5.27
CA ALA A 56 11.06 2.63 5.35
C ALA A 56 11.30 1.32 4.58
N ASP A 57 12.52 1.13 4.08
CA ASP A 57 12.94 -0.11 3.42
C ASP A 57 12.68 -1.35 4.31
N SER A 58 12.85 -1.20 5.63
CA SER A 58 12.54 -2.25 6.61
C SER A 58 11.06 -2.62 6.71
N ASP A 59 10.16 -1.73 6.31
CA ASP A 59 8.71 -1.94 6.27
C ASP A 59 8.22 -2.40 4.88
N TYR A 60 9.10 -2.51 3.87
CA TYR A 60 8.71 -3.00 2.54
C TYR A 60 8.21 -4.43 2.61
N ASP A 61 8.91 -5.32 3.31
CA ASP A 61 8.47 -6.70 3.56
C ASP A 61 7.17 -6.76 4.39
N ALA A 62 6.86 -5.71 5.14
CA ALA A 62 5.60 -5.60 5.87
C ALA A 62 4.46 -5.08 4.99
N CYS A 63 4.73 -4.47 3.83
CA CYS A 63 3.75 -3.81 2.95
C CYS A 63 3.44 -4.61 1.67
N THR A 64 3.48 -5.93 1.75
CA THR A 64 3.32 -6.85 0.61
C THR A 64 1.87 -7.11 0.16
N SER A 65 0.87 -6.49 0.79
CA SER A 65 -0.56 -6.66 0.45
C SER A 65 -1.33 -5.36 0.69
N ILE A 66 -2.50 -5.20 0.07
CA ILE A 66 -3.35 -4.00 0.25
C ILE A 66 -3.74 -3.84 1.72
N GLU A 67 -4.14 -4.92 2.40
CA GLU A 67 -4.56 -4.85 3.80
C GLU A 67 -3.41 -4.45 4.73
N ARG A 68 -2.20 -4.95 4.46
CA ARG A 68 -1.00 -4.58 5.23
C ARG A 68 -0.66 -3.10 5.05
N ILE A 69 -0.68 -2.61 3.81
CA ILE A 69 -0.46 -1.19 3.52
C ILE A 69 -1.54 -0.31 4.16
N LYS A 70 -2.79 -0.75 4.11
CA LYS A 70 -3.92 -0.08 4.78
C LYS A 70 -3.68 0.01 6.28
N ALA A 71 -3.26 -1.08 6.93
CA ALA A 71 -2.92 -1.09 8.34
C ALA A 71 -1.75 -0.15 8.65
N PHE A 72 -0.72 -0.13 7.80
CA PHE A 72 0.41 0.80 7.93
C PHE A 72 -0.03 2.26 7.85
N ILE A 73 -0.76 2.66 6.79
CA ILE A 73 -1.27 4.03 6.62
C ILE A 73 -2.17 4.42 7.80
N LEU A 74 -3.03 3.53 8.25
CA LEU A 74 -3.88 3.78 9.42
C LEU A 74 -3.07 3.99 10.69
N ARG A 75 -1.96 3.25 10.86
CA ARG A 75 -1.05 3.42 11.99
C ARG A 75 -0.32 4.75 11.92
N GLU A 76 0.27 5.09 10.78
CA GLU A 76 1.00 6.36 10.60
C GLU A 76 0.08 7.57 10.80
N ARG A 77 -1.17 7.50 10.34
CA ARG A 77 -2.15 8.57 10.51
C ARG A 77 -2.74 8.65 11.92
N GLN A 78 -2.77 7.55 12.68
CA GLN A 78 -3.23 7.54 14.08
C GLN A 78 -2.09 7.84 15.07
N GLY A 79 -0.84 7.54 14.69
CA GLY A 79 0.36 7.78 15.50
C GLY A 79 0.69 9.25 15.75
N ASP A 80 0.02 10.18 15.06
CA ASP A 80 0.14 11.62 15.29
C ASP A 80 -0.65 12.10 16.53
N GLU A 81 -1.57 11.29 17.09
CA GLU A 81 -2.36 11.64 18.29
C GLU A 81 -1.69 11.24 19.63
N SER A 82 -0.36 11.11 19.69
CA SER A 82 0.33 10.73 20.95
C SER A 82 1.59 11.52 21.32
N VAL A 83 1.94 12.61 20.62
CA VAL A 83 2.96 13.55 21.11
C VAL A 83 2.28 14.81 21.65
N GLY A 84 1.57 14.61 22.75
CA GLY A 84 0.85 15.67 23.47
C GLY A 84 0.58 15.25 24.91
N ALA A 85 1.62 14.84 25.65
CA ALA A 85 1.58 14.70 27.10
C ALA A 85 2.95 15.04 27.70
#